data_AF-A0AAU1X1J0-F1
#
_entry.id   AF-A0AAU1X1J0-F1
#
_cell.length_a   1.000
_cell.length_b   1.000
_cell.length_c   1.000
_cell.angle_alpha   90.00
_cell.angle_beta   90.00
_cell.angle_gamma   90.00
#
_symmetry.space_group_name_H-M   'P 1'
#
loop_
_entity.id
_entity.type
_entity.pdbx_description
1 polymer ?
#
loop_
_entity_poly.entity_id
_entity_poly.type
_entity_poly.pdbx_seq_one_letter_code
_entity_poly.pdbx_strand_id
1 'polypeptide(L)'
;MTSHQGGDGDGGRFLFAAGLADLALTTCASAWTAARGLLARSDLEDLAAQGKEDLRARGRLALDRVGGDPAHLEILARHARTRGTGGPGA
;
A
#
# COMPACT_ATOMS: atom_id res chain seq x y z
N MET A 1 16.51 11.79 -37.33
CA MET A 1 17.11 11.56 -36.01
C MET A 1 16.15 12.06 -34.95
N THR A 2 15.43 11.10 -34.37
CA THR A 2 14.76 11.06 -33.06
C THR A 2 14.28 12.36 -32.43
N SER A 3 12.99 12.62 -32.64
CA SER A 3 12.13 13.41 -31.76
C SER A 3 11.50 12.51 -30.70
N HIS A 4 11.99 12.56 -29.46
CA HIS A 4 11.22 12.11 -28.28
C HIS A 4 11.77 12.77 -27.00
N GLN A 5 11.38 14.02 -26.75
CA GLN A 5 11.65 14.71 -25.49
C GLN A 5 10.37 15.42 -25.08
N GLY A 6 9.59 14.78 -24.21
CA GLY A 6 8.29 15.29 -23.77
C GLY A 6 7.58 14.52 -22.65
N GLY A 7 8.25 13.60 -21.93
CA GLY A 7 7.59 12.71 -20.96
C GLY A 7 8.07 12.75 -19.50
N ASP A 8 9.17 13.43 -19.18
CA ASP A 8 9.90 13.18 -17.92
C ASP A 8 9.32 13.85 -16.65
N GLY A 9 8.52 14.90 -16.80
CA GLY A 9 7.98 15.66 -15.65
C GLY A 9 6.89 14.91 -14.88
N ASP A 10 6.05 14.15 -15.59
CA ASP A 10 4.93 13.43 -14.99
C ASP A 10 5.36 12.12 -14.33
N GLY A 11 6.35 11.43 -14.90
CA GLY A 11 6.90 10.20 -14.31
C GLY A 11 7.55 10.45 -12.94
N GLY A 12 8.30 11.55 -12.82
CA GLY A 12 9.00 11.91 -11.58
C GLY A 12 8.06 12.20 -10.40
N ARG A 13 6.96 12.93 -10.63
CA ARG A 13 5.97 13.22 -9.57
C ARG A 13 5.26 11.96 -9.06
N PHE A 14 4.98 10.99 -9.93
CA PHE A 14 4.37 9.72 -9.50
C PHE A 14 5.35 8.87 -8.70
N LEU A 15 6.62 8.81 -9.08
CA LEU A 15 7.65 8.10 -8.33
C LEU A 15 7.90 8.74 -6.95
N PHE A 16 7.91 10.07 -6.87
CA PHE A 16 8.03 10.79 -5.60
C PHE A 16 6.82 10.54 -4.69
N ALA A 17 5.61 10.63 -5.23
CA ALA A 17 4.39 10.31 -4.48
C ALA A 17 4.37 8.84 -4.01
N ALA A 18 4.83 7.91 -4.85
CA ALA A 18 4.96 6.51 -4.48
C ALA A 18 5.98 6.30 -3.35
N GLY A 19 7.13 6.98 -3.40
CA GLY A 19 8.13 6.94 -2.33
C GLY A 19 7.62 7.52 -1.01
N LEU A 20 6.86 8.62 -1.05
CA LEU A 20 6.20 9.16 0.14
C LEU A 20 5.14 8.22 0.71
N ALA A 21 4.35 7.58 -0.16
CA ALA A 21 3.37 6.60 0.26
C ALA A 21 4.02 5.38 0.92
N ASP A 22 5.10 4.86 0.34
CA ASP A 22 5.86 3.72 0.90
C ASP A 22 6.48 4.05 2.27
N LEU A 23 7.06 5.25 2.41
CA LEU A 23 7.62 5.73 3.68
C LEU A 23 6.53 5.90 4.75
N ALA A 24 5.40 6.51 4.40
CA ALA A 24 4.27 6.68 5.31
C ALA A 24 3.69 5.32 5.75
N LEU A 25 3.54 4.38 4.81
CA LEU A 25 3.04 3.04 5.10
C LEU A 25 3.99 2.27 6.03
N THR A 26 5.30 2.33 5.78
CA THR A 26 6.32 1.71 6.63
C THR A 26 6.32 2.31 8.04
N THR A 27 6.15 3.63 8.15
CA THR A 27 6.07 4.34 9.43
C THR A 27 4.80 3.97 10.21
N CYS A 28 3.65 3.89 9.53
CA CYS A 28 2.41 3.42 10.16
C CYS A 28 2.51 1.96 10.63
N ALA A 29 3.12 1.09 9.83
CA ALA A 29 3.28 -0.32 10.18
C ALA A 29 4.19 -0.51 11.40
N SER A 30 5.28 0.26 11.50
CA SER A 30 6.19 0.21 12.66
C SER A 30 5.50 0.75 13.93
N ALA A 31 4.79 1.88 13.82
CA ALA A 31 4.02 2.45 14.93
C ALA A 31 2.93 1.49 15.43
N TRP A 32 2.22 0.82 14.51
CA TRP A 32 1.20 -0.19 14.85
C TRP A 32 1.81 -1.38 15.60
N THR A 33 2.96 -1.86 15.15
CA THR A 33 3.66 -2.99 15.80
C THR A 33 4.10 -2.62 17.21
N ALA A 34 4.64 -1.41 17.41
CA ALA A 34 4.99 -0.90 18.72
C ALA A 34 3.75 -0.76 19.64
N ALA A 35 2.66 -0.19 19.12
CA ALA A 35 1.41 -0.06 19.87
C ALA A 35 0.84 -1.43 20.29
N ARG A 36 0.89 -2.43 19.40
CA ARG A 36 0.47 -3.80 19.70
C ARG A 36 1.36 -4.47 20.76
N GLY A 37 2.67 -4.21 20.72
CA GLY A 37 3.61 -4.68 21.75
C GLY A 37 3.33 -4.08 23.13
N LEU A 38 2.91 -2.81 23.19
CA LEU A 38 2.46 -2.18 24.44
C LEU A 38 1.12 -2.77 24.92
N LEU A 39 0.17 -2.98 24.01
CA LEU A 39 -1.13 -3.59 24.32
C LEU A 39 -1.01 -5.04 24.81
N ALA A 40 -0.03 -5.81 24.33
CA ALA A 40 0.23 -7.16 24.82
C ALA A 40 0.87 -7.18 26.22
N ARG A 41 1.52 -6.07 26.64
CA ARG A 41 2.14 -5.95 27.97
C ARG A 41 1.19 -5.40 29.03
N SER A 42 0.16 -4.68 28.62
CA SER A 42 -0.90 -4.15 29.48
C SER A 42 -2.12 -4.98 29.19
N ASP A 43 -2.48 -5.94 30.05
CA ASP A 43 -3.57 -6.95 30.02
C ASP A 43 -4.95 -6.54 29.40
N LEU A 44 -4.92 -5.94 28.20
CA LEU A 44 -5.97 -5.33 27.39
C LEU A 44 -6.21 -6.21 26.15
N GLU A 45 -5.75 -7.46 26.18
CA GLU A 45 -5.86 -8.39 25.06
C GLU A 45 -7.33 -8.59 24.64
N ASP A 46 -8.25 -8.61 25.60
CA ASP A 46 -9.69 -8.66 25.35
C ASP A 46 -10.21 -7.41 24.63
N LEU A 47 -9.75 -6.22 25.04
CA LEU A 47 -10.12 -4.95 24.39
C LEU A 47 -9.52 -4.85 22.98
N ALA A 48 -8.31 -5.39 22.79
CA ALA A 48 -7.65 -5.50 21.50
C ALA A 48 -8.37 -6.49 20.56
N ALA A 49 -8.92 -7.58 21.10
CA ALA A 49 -9.68 -8.56 20.34
C ALA A 49 -10.99 -7.97 19.81
N GLN A 50 -11.73 -7.22 20.64
CA GLN A 50 -12.92 -6.49 20.19
C GLN A 50 -12.58 -5.43 19.12
N GLY A 51 -11.52 -4.65 19.34
CA GLY A 51 -11.07 -3.65 18.36
C GLY A 51 -10.65 -4.26 17.01
N LYS A 52 -10.02 -5.43 17.03
CA LYS A 52 -9.60 -6.16 15.82
C LYS A 52 -10.80 -6.56 14.95
N GLU A 53 -11.90 -7.00 15.57
CA GLU A 53 -13.06 -7.49 14.81
C GLU A 53 -13.85 -6.33 14.18
N ASP A 54 -14.00 -5.21 14.89
CA ASP A 54 -14.58 -3.98 14.33
C ASP A 54 -13.70 -3.42 13.19
N LEU A 55 -12.37 -3.42 13.37
CA LEU A 55 -11.44 -2.98 12.33
C LEU A 55 -11.48 -3.89 11.08
N ARG A 56 -11.67 -5.20 11.25
CA ARG A 56 -11.88 -6.14 10.13
C ARG A 56 -13.19 -5.87 9.40
N ALA A 57 -14.28 -5.66 10.14
CA ALA A 57 -15.58 -5.36 9.53
C ALA A 57 -15.53 -4.05 8.71
N ARG A 58 -14.94 -3.00 9.28
CA ARG A 58 -14.76 -1.71 8.61
C ARG A 58 -13.73 -1.77 7.49
N GLY A 59 -12.64 -2.51 7.68
CA GLY A 59 -11.60 -2.72 6.68
C GLY A 59 -12.15 -3.44 5.45
N ARG A 60 -13.00 -4.46 5.65
CA ARG A 60 -13.70 -5.13 4.55
C ARG A 60 -14.61 -4.18 3.77
N LEU A 61 -15.36 -3.31 4.46
CA LEU A 61 -16.18 -2.29 3.79
C LEU A 61 -15.36 -1.24 3.05
N ALA A 62 -14.21 -0.82 3.60
CA ALA A 62 -13.31 0.13 2.95
C ALA A 62 -12.64 -0.49 1.72
N LEU A 63 -12.19 -1.74 1.81
CA LEU A 63 -11.60 -2.49 0.71
C LEU A 63 -12.63 -2.78 -0.38
N ASP A 64 -13.86 -3.14 -0.02
CA ASP A 64 -14.98 -3.31 -0.97
C ASP A 64 -15.28 -2.01 -1.73
N ARG A 65 -15.10 -0.86 -1.08
CA ARG A 65 -15.31 0.46 -1.69
C ARG A 65 -14.14 0.94 -2.56
N VAL A 66 -12.91 0.50 -2.27
CA VAL A 66 -11.69 0.90 -2.99
C VAL A 66 -11.32 -0.10 -4.10
N GLY A 67 -11.56 -1.38 -3.88
CA GLY A 67 -11.33 -2.47 -4.82
C GLY A 67 -12.63 -2.90 -5.48
N GLY A 68 -13.15 -2.11 -6.42
CA GLY A 68 -14.17 -2.60 -7.34
C GLY A 68 -13.69 -3.86 -8.07
N ASP A 69 -14.66 -4.74 -8.41
CA ASP A 69 -14.58 -6.04 -9.11
C ASP A 69 -13.20 -6.75 -9.13
N PRO A 70 -13.04 -7.96 -8.55
CA PRO A 70 -11.77 -8.69 -8.42
C PRO A 70 -10.91 -8.81 -9.69
N ALA A 71 -11.48 -8.65 -10.88
CA ALA A 71 -10.75 -8.53 -12.15
C ALA A 71 -9.68 -7.41 -12.14
N HIS A 72 -9.87 -6.34 -11.38
CA HIS A 72 -8.94 -5.19 -11.38
C HIS A 72 -7.59 -5.49 -10.72
N LEU A 73 -7.57 -6.37 -9.70
CA LEU A 73 -6.32 -6.77 -9.05
C LEU A 73 -5.44 -7.66 -9.95
N GLU A 74 -6.05 -8.51 -10.78
CA GLU A 74 -5.32 -9.32 -11.75
C GLU A 74 -4.71 -8.46 -12.86
N ILE A 75 -5.43 -7.43 -13.30
CA ILE A 75 -4.93 -6.44 -14.26
C ILE A 75 -3.77 -5.64 -13.67
N LEU A 76 -3.88 -5.20 -12.41
CA LEU A 76 -2.81 -4.49 -11.70
C LEU A 76 -1.59 -5.38 -11.44
N ALA A 77 -1.79 -6.64 -11.05
CA ALA A 77 -0.71 -7.60 -10.86
C ALA A 77 0.02 -7.87 -12.19
N ARG A 78 -0.71 -7.99 -13.30
CA ARG A 78 -0.11 -8.12 -14.63
C ARG A 78 0.68 -6.87 -15.02
N HIS A 79 0.15 -5.66 -14.74
CA HIS A 79 0.85 -4.40 -14.99
C HIS A 79 2.10 -4.20 -14.12
N ALA A 80 2.07 -4.61 -12.85
CA ALA A 80 3.22 -4.54 -11.96
C ALA A 80 4.34 -5.48 -12.44
N ARG A 81 4.00 -6.69 -12.89
CA ARG A 81 4.95 -7.66 -13.45
C ARG A 81 5.59 -7.17 -14.74
N THR A 82 4.83 -6.55 -15.64
CA THR A 82 5.38 -6.01 -16.89
C THR A 82 6.27 -4.80 -16.66
N ARG A 83 6.02 -4.01 -15.60
CA ARG A 83 6.86 -2.87 -15.22
C ARG A 83 8.15 -3.29 -14.50
N GLY A 84 8.10 -4.37 -13.71
CA GLY A 84 9.28 -4.95 -13.04
C GLY A 84 10.28 -5.64 -13.97
N THR A 85 9.85 -6.08 -15.16
CA THR A 85 10.74 -6.63 -16.20
C THR A 85 11.37 -5.56 -17.10
N GLY A 86 11.09 -4.28 -16.84
CA GLY A 86 11.64 -3.13 -17.56
C GLY A 86 12.53 -2.22 -16.70
N GLY A 87 13.27 -2.80 -15.74
CA GLY A 87 14.32 -2.07 -15.04
C GLY A 87 15.51 -1.79 -15.98
N PRO A 88 16.07 -0.56 -16.03
CA PRO A 88 17.18 -0.22 -16.90
C PRO A 88 18.45 -0.94 -16.45
N GLY A 89 18.85 -1.93 -17.25
CA GLY A 89 20.02 -2.77 -16.99
C GLY A 89 20.34 -3.68 -18.17
N ALA A 90 20.57 -3.09 -19.34
CA ALA A 90 21.37 -3.65 -20.44
C ALA A 90 21.79 -2.50 -21.38
#